data_AF-A0A930FGH5-F1
#
_entry.id   AF-A0A930FGH5-F1
#
_cell.length_a   1.000
_cell.length_b   1.000
_cell.length_c   1.000
_cell.angle_alpha   90.00
_cell.angle_beta   90.00
_cell.angle_gamma   90.00
#
_symmetry.space_group_name_H-M   'P 1'
#
loop_
_entity.id
_entity.type
_entity.pdbx_description
1 polymer ?
#
loop_
_entity_poly.entity_id
_entity_poly.type
_entity_poly.pdbx_seq_one_letter_code
_entity_poly.pdbx_strand_id
1 'polypeptide(L)' 'LFDEFEANETPEARFAHAMDNFQPLLLNNSNDGGDWKEHQVTAEKVYGRQSKTKLGSETIYEVTDQILQNHIKKGNLK' A
#
# COMPACT_ATOMS: atom_id res chain seq x y z
N LEU A 1 -10.75 17.19 -11.92
CA LEU A 1 -9.73 16.12 -11.90
C LEU A 1 -9.05 16.04 -10.53
N PHE A 2 -8.33 17.06 -10.08
CA PHE A 2 -7.69 17.00 -8.74
C PHE A 2 -8.70 16.90 -7.59
N ASP A 3 -9.75 17.73 -7.59
CA ASP A 3 -10.79 17.69 -6.54
C ASP A 3 -11.52 16.34 -6.49
N GLU A 4 -11.71 15.70 -7.65
CA GLU A 4 -12.33 14.38 -7.76
C GLU A 4 -11.43 13.27 -7.20
N PHE A 5 -10.12 13.35 -7.50
CA PHE A 5 -9.13 12.46 -6.90
C PHE A 5 -9.16 12.59 -5.39
N GLU A 6 -9.00 13.80 -4.83
CA GLU A 6 -9.00 14.03 -3.39
C GLU A 6 -10.30 13.57 -2.70
N ALA A 7 -11.46 13.75 -3.35
CA ALA A 7 -12.75 13.28 -2.83
C ALA A 7 -12.81 11.74 -2.69
N ASN A 8 -12.13 10.98 -3.56
CA ASN A 8 -12.10 9.51 -3.53
C ASN A 8 -13.49 8.85 -3.60
N GLU A 9 -14.42 9.50 -4.31
CA GLU A 9 -15.82 9.07 -4.38
C GLU A 9 -16.12 8.24 -5.64
N THR A 10 -15.56 8.63 -6.78
CA THR A 10 -15.77 7.96 -8.07
C THR A 10 -14.96 6.67 -8.19
N PRO A 11 -15.39 5.69 -9.01
CA PRO A 11 -14.60 4.48 -9.27
C PRO A 11 -13.19 4.80 -9.76
N GLU A 12 -13.04 5.79 -10.65
CA GLU A 12 -11.77 6.23 -11.21
C GLU A 12 -10.86 6.84 -10.14
N ALA A 13 -11.40 7.70 -9.27
CA ALA A 13 -10.64 8.27 -8.15
C ALA A 13 -10.15 7.19 -7.19
N ARG A 14 -11.01 6.22 -6.85
CA ARG A 14 -10.64 5.09 -5.97
C ARG A 14 -9.55 4.22 -6.58
N PHE A 15 -9.64 3.94 -7.88
CA PHE A 15 -8.59 3.18 -8.57
C PHE A 15 -7.28 3.97 -8.61
N ALA A 16 -7.32 5.28 -8.87
CA ALA A 16 -6.14 6.14 -8.82
C ALA A 16 -5.49 6.16 -7.43
N HIS A 17 -6.28 6.27 -6.35
CA HIS A 17 -5.78 6.16 -4.96
C HIS A 17 -5.19 4.80 -4.66
N ALA A 18 -5.79 3.71 -5.14
CA ALA A 18 -5.25 2.37 -5.00
C ALA A 18 -3.86 2.27 -5.66
N MET A 19 -3.70 2.84 -6.86
CA MET A 19 -2.41 2.88 -7.56
C MET A 19 -1.38 3.76 -6.85
N ASP A 20 -1.79 4.93 -6.34
CA ASP A 20 -0.92 5.84 -5.58
C ASP A 20 -0.40 5.18 -4.28
N ASN A 21 -1.23 4.40 -3.59
CA ASN A 21 -0.80 3.64 -2.43
C ASN A 21 0.05 2.40 -2.78
N PHE A 22 -0.17 1.81 -3.95
CA PHE A 22 0.55 0.61 -4.38
C PHE A 22 1.98 0.92 -4.85
N GLN A 23 2.18 2.05 -5.54
CA GLN A 23 3.49 2.47 -6.06
C GLN A 23 4.61 2.51 -4.99
N PRO A 24 4.47 3.16 -3.83
CA PRO A 24 5.52 3.19 -2.80
C PRO A 24 5.72 1.83 -2.11
N LEU A 25 4.69 0.97 -2.10
CA LEU A 25 4.82 -0.40 -1.60
C LEU A 25 5.67 -1.26 -2.54
N LEU A 26 5.48 -1.13 -3.85
CA LEU A 26 6.31 -1.81 -4.84
C LEU A 26 7.77 -1.37 -4.78
N LEU A 27 8.03 -0.08 -4.54
CA LEU A 27 9.38 0.44 -4.33
C LEU A 27 10.04 -0.14 -3.08
N ASN A 28 9.32 -0.25 -1.97
CA ASN A 28 9.83 -0.92 -0.78
C ASN A 28 10.05 -2.42 -1.04
N ASN A 29 9.15 -3.09 -1.73
CA ASN A 29 9.33 -4.50 -2.06
C ASN A 29 10.57 -4.73 -2.95
N SER A 30 10.83 -3.83 -3.92
CA SER A 30 11.98 -3.96 -4.83
C SER A 30 13.33 -3.74 -4.16
N ASN A 31 13.38 -3.04 -3.02
CA ASN A 31 14.57 -2.88 -2.19
C ASN A 31 14.61 -3.85 -0.98
N ASP A 32 13.85 -4.95 -1.04
CA ASP A 32 13.68 -5.95 0.03
C ASP A 32 13.22 -5.35 1.38
N GLY A 33 12.45 -4.26 1.36
CA GLY A 33 11.93 -3.60 2.55
C GLY A 33 13.00 -2.84 3.33
N GLY A 34 14.04 -2.35 2.64
CA GLY A 34 15.13 -1.59 3.23
C GLY A 34 14.65 -0.36 3.99
N ASP A 35 13.80 0.47 3.37
CA ASP A 35 13.32 1.71 3.99
C ASP A 35 12.40 1.40 5.20
N TRP A 36 11.56 0.36 5.10
CA TRP A 36 10.74 -0.08 6.23
C TRP A 36 11.60 -0.48 7.43
N LYS A 37 12.68 -1.23 7.20
CA LYS A 37 13.57 -1.68 8.26
C LYS A 37 14.38 -0.53 8.86
N GLU A 38 14.95 0.34 8.02
CA GLU A 38 15.73 1.50 8.44
C GLU A 38 14.89 2.45 9.31
N HIS A 39 13.66 2.73 8.89
CA HIS A 39 12.76 3.64 9.59
C HIS A 39 11.87 2.95 10.63
N GLN A 40 12.09 1.66 10.91
CA GLN A 40 11.35 0.87 11.90
C GLN A 40 9.82 0.96 11.71
N VAL A 41 9.39 0.92 10.45
CA VAL A 41 7.97 1.01 10.08
C VAL A 41 7.23 -0.23 10.57
N THR A 42 6.06 -0.03 11.17
CA THR A 42 5.20 -1.12 11.64
C THR A 42 4.27 -1.61 10.54
N ALA A 43 3.92 -2.89 10.58
CA ALA A 43 2.92 -3.45 9.66
C ALA A 43 1.58 -2.70 9.73
N GLU A 44 1.14 -2.33 10.95
CA GLU A 44 -0.08 -1.55 11.18
C GLU A 44 -0.10 -0.24 10.40
N LYS A 45 1.02 0.49 10.39
CA LYS A 45 1.13 1.76 9.65
C LYS A 45 0.98 1.55 8.15
N VAL A 46 1.55 0.49 7.60
CA VAL A 46 1.45 0.18 6.17
C VAL A 46 0.05 -0.30 5.82
N TYR A 47 -0.55 -1.19 6.61
CA TYR A 47 -1.96 -1.59 6.43
C TYR A 47 -2.92 -0.40 6.54
N GLY A 48 -2.67 0.55 7.44
CA GLY A 48 -3.44 1.78 7.56
C GLY A 48 -3.48 2.57 6.25
N ARG A 49 -2.33 2.75 5.60
CA ARG A 49 -2.26 3.39 4.26
C ARG A 49 -3.00 2.58 3.20
N GLN A 50 -2.96 1.25 3.29
CA GLN A 50 -3.59 0.36 2.31
C GLN A 50 -5.09 0.09 2.56
N SER A 51 -5.65 0.61 3.67
CA SER A 51 -7.03 0.32 4.09
C SER A 51 -8.09 0.64 3.02
N LYS A 52 -7.86 1.70 2.23
CA LYS A 52 -8.77 2.13 1.15
C LYS A 52 -8.44 1.52 -0.21
N THR A 53 -7.30 0.84 -0.37
CA THR A 53 -6.88 0.24 -1.66
C THR A 53 -7.89 -0.78 -2.16
N LYS A 54 -8.52 -1.53 -1.25
CA LYS A 54 -9.59 -2.49 -1.59
C LYS A 54 -10.80 -1.84 -2.26
N LEU A 55 -11.09 -0.56 -1.98
CA LEU A 55 -12.20 0.17 -2.62
C LEU A 55 -11.92 0.48 -4.10
N GLY A 56 -10.65 0.59 -4.49
CA GLY A 56 -10.24 0.80 -5.88
C GLY A 56 -9.96 -0.51 -6.62
N SER A 57 -9.43 -1.53 -5.94
CA SER A 57 -9.24 -2.87 -6.50
C SER A 57 -8.98 -3.91 -5.41
N GLU A 58 -9.81 -4.95 -5.37
CA GLU A 58 -9.59 -6.10 -4.49
C GLU A 58 -8.32 -6.88 -4.88
N THR A 59 -8.07 -7.06 -6.19
CA THR A 59 -6.87 -7.76 -6.68
C THR A 59 -5.57 -7.05 -6.26
N ILE A 60 -5.51 -5.71 -6.34
CA ILE A 60 -4.32 -4.96 -5.88
C ILE A 60 -4.16 -5.09 -4.37
N TYR A 61 -5.27 -5.11 -3.62
CA TYR A 61 -5.22 -5.31 -2.17
C TYR A 61 -4.73 -6.71 -1.79
N GLU A 62 -5.11 -7.76 -2.52
CA GLU A 62 -4.59 -9.12 -2.30
C GLU A 62 -3.07 -9.21 -2.53
N VAL A 63 -2.57 -8.60 -3.61
CA VAL A 63 -1.12 -8.54 -3.88
C VAL A 63 -0.40 -7.74 -2.80
N THR A 64 -1.00 -6.63 -2.36
CA THR A 64 -0.52 -5.81 -1.24
C THR A 64 -0.38 -6.64 0.03
N ASP A 65 -1.43 -7.37 0.43
CA ASP A 65 -1.41 -8.23 1.62
C ASP A 65 -0.32 -9.30 1.52
N GLN A 66 -0.20 -9.98 0.38
CA GLN A 66 0.85 -10.98 0.16
C GLN A 66 2.26 -10.41 0.35
N ILE A 67 2.54 -9.22 -0.19
CA ILE A 67 3.83 -8.54 -0.01
C ILE A 67 4.07 -8.21 1.46
N LEU A 68 3.09 -7.60 2.15
CA LEU A 68 3.22 -7.23 3.55
C LEU A 68 3.43 -8.45 4.45
N GLN A 69 2.67 -9.52 4.25
CA GLN A 69 2.83 -10.78 4.99
C GLN A 69 4.24 -11.37 4.80
N ASN A 70 4.80 -11.30 3.58
CA ASN A 70 6.17 -11.75 3.33
C ASN A 70 7.19 -10.92 4.10
N HIS A 71 7.04 -9.59 4.14
CA HIS A 71 7.96 -8.71 4.86
C HIS A 71 7.82 -8.77 6.39
N ILE A 72 6.62 -9.05 6.91
CA ILE A 72 6.40 -9.38 8.33
C ILE A 72 7.17 -10.65 8.68
N LYS A 73 7.04 -11.72 7.88
CA LYS A 73 7.77 -12.99 8.10
C LYS A 73 9.29 -12.82 8.03
N LYS A 74 9.78 -11.94 7.15
CA LYS A 74 11.21 -11.58 7.04
C LYS A 74 11.71 -10.70 8.18
N GLY A 75 10.81 -10.09 8.96
CA GLY A 75 11.16 -9.13 10.01
C GLY A 75 11.58 -7.75 9.48
N ASN A 76 11.18 -7.39 8.26
CA ASN A 76 11.45 -6.07 7.68
C ASN A 76 10.41 -5.03 8.12
N LEU A 77 9.24 -5.48 8.57
CA LEU A 77 8.21 -4.67 9.22
C LEU A 77 8.13 -5.06 10.70
N LYS A 78 8.05 -4.05 11.58
CA LYS A 78 7.84 -4.25 13.03
C LYS A 78 6.40 -4.58 13.38
#